data_AF-A0A3A5MGG4-F1
#
_entry.id   AF-A0A3A5MGG4-F1
#
_cell.length_a   1.000
_cell.length_b   1.000
_cell.length_c   1.000
_cell.angle_alpha   90.00
_cell.angle_beta   90.00
_cell.angle_gamma   90.00
#
_symmetry.space_group_name_H-M   'P 1'
#
loop_
_entity.id
_entity.type
_entity.pdbx_description
1 polymer ?
#
loop_
_entity_poly.entity_id
_entity_poly.type
_entity_poly.pdbx_seq_one_letter_code
_entity_poly.pdbx_strand_id
1 'polypeptide(L)'
;MYWVIALLTAVAQLIAGYFYLVSGLAAPLWAVALFLVWWVVLTRVGVKLALLRSYWLVLVPLVAVSTWFGAMWAGDAFLGWMA
;
A
#
# COMPACT_ATOMS: atom_id res chain seq x y z
N MET A 1 8.64 -16.53 -15.98
CA MET A 1 9.22 -15.57 -15.03
C MET A 1 8.24 -14.47 -14.64
N TYR A 2 7.63 -13.78 -15.60
CA TYR A 2 6.64 -12.72 -15.35
C TYR A 2 5.51 -13.10 -14.36
N TRP A 3 4.90 -14.27 -14.53
CA TRP A 3 3.81 -14.74 -13.64
C TRP A 3 4.22 -14.85 -12.17
N VAL A 4 5.48 -15.23 -11.90
CA VAL A 4 6.01 -15.31 -10.53
C VAL A 4 6.12 -13.91 -9.94
N ILE A 5 6.62 -12.94 -10.71
CA ILE A 5 6.73 -11.54 -10.28
C ILE A 5 5.35 -10.94 -10.04
N ALA A 6 4.39 -11.21 -10.93
CA ALA A 6 3.02 -10.75 -10.76
C ALA A 6 2.36 -11.33 -9.50
N LEU A 7 2.56 -12.62 -9.23
CA LEU A 7 2.07 -13.28 -8.02
C LEU A 7 2.71 -12.67 -6.76
N LEU A 8 4.03 -12.56 -6.72
CA LEU A 8 4.75 -11.96 -5.59
C LEU A 8 4.30 -10.52 -5.33
N THR A 9 4.11 -9.75 -6.39
CA THR A 9 3.63 -8.38 -6.29
C THR A 9 2.19 -8.33 -5.75
N ALA A 10 1.30 -9.19 -6.23
CA ALA A 10 -0.07 -9.26 -5.75
C ALA A 10 -0.13 -9.64 -4.26
N VAL A 11 0.69 -10.61 -3.83
CA VAL A 11 0.80 -11.00 -2.42
C VAL A 11 1.34 -9.84 -1.59
N ALA A 12 2.40 -9.16 -2.03
CA ALA A 12 2.93 -7.99 -1.32
C ALA A 12 1.90 -6.86 -1.22
N GLN A 13 1.12 -6.62 -2.27
CA GLN A 13 0.06 -5.62 -2.28
C GLN A 13 -1.09 -5.96 -1.33
N LEU A 14 -1.43 -7.25 -1.21
CA LEU A 14 -2.41 -7.75 -0.22
C LEU A 14 -1.91 -7.54 1.21
N ILE A 15 -0.65 -7.89 1.48
CA ILE A 15 -0.02 -7.67 2.79
C ILE A 15 -0.04 -6.18 3.14
N ALA A 16 0.32 -5.30 2.19
CA ALA A 16 0.25 -3.85 2.40
C ALA A 16 -1.18 -3.38 2.73
N GLY A 17 -2.20 -3.92 2.04
CA GLY A 17 -3.60 -3.63 2.33
C GLY A 17 -4.03 -4.05 3.73
N TYR A 18 -3.54 -5.19 4.23
CA TYR A 18 -3.77 -5.61 5.62
C TYR A 18 -3.16 -4.63 6.63
N PHE A 19 -1.91 -4.17 6.41
CA PHE A 19 -1.28 -3.17 7.28
C PHE A 19 -2.03 -1.83 7.29
N TYR A 20 -2.62 -1.44 6.17
CA TYR A 20 -3.45 -0.23 6.08
C TYR A 20 -4.75 -0.36 6.86
N LEU A 21 -5.28 -1.58 7.01
CA LEU A 21 -6.49 -1.83 7.78
C LEU A 21 -6.19 -1.85 9.28
N VAL A 22 -5.08 -2.48 9.68
CA VAL A 22 -4.65 -2.57 11.08
C VAL A 22 -4.12 -1.23 11.61
N SER A 23 -3.67 -0.32 10.73
CA SER A 23 -3.25 1.02 11.16
C SER A 23 -4.37 1.82 11.83
N GLY A 24 -5.64 1.43 11.72
CA GLY A 24 -6.73 2.01 12.50
C GLY A 24 -6.63 1.80 14.01
N LEU A 25 -5.75 0.91 14.47
CA LEU A 25 -5.41 0.77 15.90
C LEU A 25 -4.48 1.89 16.38
N ALA A 26 -3.71 2.49 15.47
CA ALA A 26 -2.68 3.49 15.72
C ALA A 26 -3.10 4.90 15.27
N ALA A 27 -3.91 4.98 14.21
CA ALA A 27 -4.29 6.18 13.50
C ALA A 27 -5.83 6.36 13.47
N PRO A 28 -6.34 7.59 13.34
CA PRO A 28 -7.78 7.84 13.28
C PRO A 28 -8.44 7.26 12.02
N LEU A 29 -9.73 6.94 12.11
CA LEU A 29 -10.52 6.29 11.04
C LEU A 29 -10.47 7.03 9.69
N TRP A 30 -10.39 8.37 9.68
CA TRP A 30 -10.29 9.12 8.43
C TRP A 30 -8.96 8.87 7.71
N ALA A 31 -7.86 8.67 8.45
CA ALA A 31 -6.56 8.36 7.87
C ALA A 31 -6.56 6.95 7.26
N VAL A 32 -7.19 5.99 7.95
CA VAL A 32 -7.43 4.64 7.43
C VAL A 32 -8.24 4.68 6.14
N ALA A 33 -9.30 5.50 6.08
CA ALA A 33 -10.07 5.67 4.85
C ALA A 33 -9.21 6.19 3.70
N LEU A 34 -8.34 7.18 3.94
CA LEU A 34 -7.38 7.67 2.94
C LEU A 34 -6.39 6.59 2.51
N PHE A 35 -5.84 5.81 3.46
CA PHE A 35 -4.97 4.68 3.16
C PHE A 35 -5.67 3.66 2.27
N LEU A 36 -6.90 3.26 2.59
CA LEU A 36 -7.68 2.31 1.80
C LEU A 36 -7.98 2.84 0.39
N VAL A 37 -8.35 4.12 0.26
CA VAL A 37 -8.54 4.77 -1.04
C VAL A 37 -7.24 4.74 -1.84
N TRP A 38 -6.11 5.10 -1.22
CA TRP A 38 -4.79 5.05 -1.84
C TRP A 38 -4.41 3.64 -2.28
N TRP A 39 -4.67 2.64 -1.44
CA TRP A 39 -4.44 1.23 -1.75
C TRP A 39 -5.26 0.79 -2.97
N VAL A 40 -6.54 1.16 -3.06
CA VAL A 40 -7.38 0.86 -4.23
C VAL A 40 -6.78 1.48 -5.51
N VAL A 41 -6.30 2.72 -5.44
CA VAL A 41 -5.64 3.39 -6.58
C VAL A 41 -4.40 2.62 -7.01
N LEU A 42 -3.51 2.29 -6.08
CA LEU A 42 -2.30 1.51 -6.36
C LEU A 42 -2.62 0.12 -6.92
N THR A 43 -3.63 -0.57 -6.37
CA THR A 43 -4.07 -1.87 -6.87
C THR A 43 -4.61 -1.77 -8.30
N ARG A 44 -5.38 -0.74 -8.64
CA ARG A 44 -5.83 -0.50 -10.03
C ARG A 44 -4.66 -0.24 -10.98
N VAL A 45 -3.67 0.54 -10.55
CA VAL A 45 -2.43 0.76 -11.31
C VAL A 45 -1.66 -0.55 -11.50
N GLY A 46 -1.54 -1.34 -10.44
CA GLY A 46 -0.93 -2.67 -10.48
C GLY A 46 -1.63 -3.60 -11.46
N VAL A 47 -2.96 -3.67 -11.44
CA VAL A 47 -3.73 -4.46 -12.41
C VAL A 47 -3.48 -3.98 -13.84
N LYS A 48 -3.47 -2.66 -14.09
CA LYS A 48 -3.18 -2.11 -15.42
C LYS A 48 -1.77 -2.47 -15.89
N LEU A 49 -0.76 -2.32 -15.03
CA LEU A 49 0.63 -2.72 -15.33
C LEU A 49 0.74 -4.23 -15.55
N ALA A 50 -0.04 -5.01 -14.79
CA ALA A 50 -0.05 -6.46 -14.91
C ALA A 50 -0.64 -6.92 -16.26
N LEU A 51 -1.68 -6.23 -16.74
CA LEU A 51 -2.27 -6.46 -18.07
C LEU A 51 -1.31 -6.07 -19.20
N LEU A 52 -0.53 -5.00 -19.01
CA LEU A 52 0.50 -4.54 -19.94
C LEU A 52 1.79 -5.37 -19.90
N ARG A 53 1.85 -6.43 -19.08
CA ARG A 53 3.05 -7.27 -18.86
C ARG A 53 4.30 -6.48 -18.48
N SER A 54 4.11 -5.39 -17.75
CA SER A 54 5.18 -4.45 -17.40
C SER A 54 5.83 -4.83 -16.07
N TYR A 55 7.16 -4.90 -16.02
CA TYR A 55 7.91 -5.18 -14.78
C TYR A 55 7.87 -4.03 -13.78
N TRP A 56 7.39 -2.85 -14.19
CA TRP A 56 7.09 -1.72 -13.31
C TRP A 56 6.04 -2.06 -12.23
N LEU A 57 5.32 -3.18 -12.38
CA LEU A 57 4.43 -3.75 -11.40
C LEU A 57 5.06 -3.85 -9.99
N VAL A 58 6.35 -4.19 -9.90
CA VAL A 58 7.09 -4.35 -8.63
C VAL A 58 7.16 -3.05 -7.82
N LEU A 59 7.09 -1.89 -8.48
CA LEU A 59 7.11 -0.61 -7.78
C LEU A 59 5.81 -0.33 -7.02
N VAL A 60 4.69 -0.95 -7.39
CA VAL A 60 3.39 -0.71 -6.75
C VAL A 60 3.41 -1.04 -5.26
N PRO A 61 3.80 -2.25 -4.82
CA PRO A 61 3.90 -2.57 -3.40
C PRO A 61 5.01 -1.80 -2.69
N LEU A 62 6.10 -1.43 -3.39
CA LEU A 62 7.16 -0.59 -2.82
C LEU A 62 6.65 0.82 -2.47
N VAL A 63 5.89 1.43 -3.38
CA VAL A 63 5.23 2.72 -3.14
C VAL A 63 4.22 2.60 -2.01
N ALA A 64 3.45 1.50 -1.95
CA ALA A 64 2.51 1.26 -0.86
C ALA A 64 3.23 1.24 0.51
N VAL A 65 4.25 0.38 0.66
CA VAL A 65 5.03 0.28 1.91
C VAL A 65 5.67 1.61 2.28
N SER A 66 6.28 2.31 1.32
CA SER A 66 6.94 3.59 1.56
C SER A 66 5.95 4.67 2.00
N THR A 67 4.78 4.71 1.38
CA THR A 67 3.72 5.68 1.74
C THR A 67 3.20 5.42 3.14
N TRP A 68 2.98 4.14 3.49
CA TRP A 68 2.52 3.76 4.83
C TRP A 68 3.55 4.12 5.89
N PHE A 69 4.81 3.73 5.70
CA PHE A 69 5.86 4.02 6.67
C PHE A 69 6.03 5.53 6.87
N GLY A 70 6.06 6.30 5.78
CA GLY A 70 6.17 7.76 5.84
C GLY A 70 4.97 8.41 6.52
N ALA A 71 3.75 7.93 6.25
CA ALA A 71 2.54 8.47 6.84
C ALA A 71 2.37 8.09 8.32
N MET A 72 2.76 6.88 8.73
CA MET A 72 2.79 6.48 10.14
C MET A 72 3.81 7.31 10.92
N TRP A 73 5.02 7.46 10.38
CA TRP A 73 6.06 8.30 10.98
C TRP A 73 5.63 9.76 11.08
N ALA A 74 5.06 10.33 10.02
CA ALA A 74 4.55 11.69 10.05
C ALA A 74 3.33 11.83 10.97
N GLY A 75 2.48 10.81 11.04
CA GLY A 75 1.34 10.76 11.93
C GLY A 75 1.74 10.81 13.40
N ASP A 76 2.75 10.04 13.79
CA ASP A 76 3.33 10.07 15.13
C ASP A 76 3.98 11.45 15.41
N ALA A 77 4.84 11.92 14.51
CA ALA A 77 5.59 13.17 14.71
C ALA A 77 4.75 14.45 14.72
N PHE A 78 3.70 14.54 13.89
CA PHE A 78 2.93 15.77 13.70
C PHE A 78 1.49 15.71 14.20
N LEU A 79 0.88 14.52 14.24
CA LEU A 79 -0.54 14.34 14.54
C LEU A 79 -0.80 13.56 15.83
N GLY A 80 0.25 13.10 16.52
CA GLY A 80 0.17 12.36 17.78
C GLY A 80 -0.47 10.98 17.64
N TRP A 81 -0.33 10.34 16.48
CA TRP A 81 -0.76 8.94 16.28
C TRP A 81 0.13 8.00 17.09
N MET A 82 -0.38 6.85 17.53
CA MET A 82 0.44 5.86 18.24
C MET A 82 1.03 4.87 17.23
N ALA A 83 2.03 5.31 16.47
CA ALA A 83 2.63 4.51 15.39
C ALA A 83 3.58 3.40 15.89
#